data_AF-A0A7C8ULF0-F1
#
_entry.id   AF-A0A7C8ULF0-F1
#
_cell.length_a   1.000
_cell.length_b   1.000
_cell.length_c   1.000
_cell.angle_alpha   90.00
_cell.angle_beta   90.00
_cell.angle_gamma   90.00
#
_symmetry.space_group_name_H-M   'P 1'
#
loop_
_entity.id
_entity.type
_entity.pdbx_description
1 polymer ?
#
loop_
_entity_poly.entity_id
_entity_poly.type
_entity_poly.pdbx_seq_one_letter_code
_entity_poly.pdbx_strand_id
1 'polypeptide(L)'
;MGRIYQSIAFLALVTSIPFSHAHDHKGDERIKDGDHISYEPIDTILWLHILSMILAFGILFPLGMVLGLTRNRFHVPVQISATCIAIMGWFLGHGHDGRQFEDWNIHSIYAPFLGLLVVSQVGMGVYLKLHLERGWHGRVRGVVVRIHKVIGIIIPVASWVQMIFGGITALGFCHTHHLGQCLAHFIMGGSFIAYAIVMTLMTLVGQAWLRRQGRAPEFWDSLIIAVWGFVNTFTEHRWGQEWSHGDYQHTSMGIVWWCAGLLGLWLSRGRNGEARRNLIPSIVIFLTGWAMSSHAQHLEFSTKVHAVFGYTLMAAGLSRLIEIAFVLRDRTSRPNGEPSTFQHLPPYLLIASGFLFMGANEEQLQLLFDSGVDHVSYLLVLYSLAFLLYLFVQILIYIYSSNTAENKAAGSTRARGGNAGRRRPELAPIETGRDGEEYELEGLISDDEERLESALTRVGEGSPPLKEGRA
;
A
#
# COMPACT_ATOMS: atom_id res chain seq x y z
N MET A 1 -29.80 25.70 6.54
CA MET A 1 -28.73 26.67 6.21
C MET A 1 -27.70 26.86 7.33
N GLY A 2 -28.06 26.84 8.63
CA GLY A 2 -27.11 27.10 9.73
C GLY A 2 -25.88 26.17 9.84
N ARG A 3 -26.01 24.88 9.49
CA ARG A 3 -24.88 23.93 9.50
C ARG A 3 -23.89 24.12 8.34
N ILE A 4 -24.33 24.76 7.24
CA ILE A 4 -23.50 25.00 6.04
C ILE A 4 -22.53 26.16 6.31
N TYR A 5 -22.98 27.20 7.04
CA TYR A 5 -22.15 28.34 7.40
C TYR A 5 -21.06 27.99 8.43
N GLN A 6 -21.32 27.06 9.35
CA GLN A 6 -20.30 26.60 10.31
C GLN A 6 -19.18 25.81 9.62
N SER A 7 -19.50 24.99 8.61
CA SER A 7 -18.49 24.26 7.84
C SER A 7 -17.71 25.16 6.88
N ILE A 8 -18.33 26.21 6.32
CA ILE A 8 -17.66 27.17 5.44
C ILE A 8 -16.73 28.11 6.22
N ALA A 9 -17.13 28.55 7.42
CA ALA A 9 -16.30 29.40 8.28
C ALA A 9 -15.03 28.67 8.77
N PHE A 10 -15.12 27.36 9.02
CA PHE A 10 -13.95 26.55 9.37
C PHE A 10 -13.02 26.32 8.16
N LEU A 11 -13.58 26.26 6.94
CA LEU A 11 -12.82 26.04 5.70
C LEU A 11 -12.04 27.27 5.23
N ALA A 12 -12.60 28.48 5.40
CA ALA A 12 -11.94 29.72 5.02
C ALA A 12 -10.70 30.02 5.91
N LEU A 13 -10.68 29.51 7.15
CA LEU A 13 -9.53 29.66 8.04
C LEU A 13 -8.35 28.77 7.62
N VAL A 14 -8.61 27.62 7.01
CA VAL A 14 -7.57 26.64 6.60
C VAL A 14 -6.94 27.00 5.25
N THR A 15 -7.68 27.65 4.35
CA THR A 15 -7.13 28.10 3.04
C THR A 15 -6.35 29.41 3.11
N SER A 16 -6.28 30.04 4.29
CA SER A 16 -5.63 31.33 4.52
C SER A 16 -4.28 31.23 5.24
N ILE A 17 -3.74 30.00 5.42
CA ILE A 17 -2.40 29.85 5.98
C ILE A 17 -1.42 30.31 4.89
N PRO A 18 -0.70 31.43 5.08
CA PRO A 18 0.34 31.81 4.14
C PRO A 18 1.34 30.66 4.04
N PHE A 19 1.86 30.38 2.84
CA PHE A 19 3.16 29.73 2.69
C PHE A 19 4.14 30.61 3.47
N SER A 20 4.38 30.25 4.73
CA SER A 20 5.36 30.94 5.56
C SER A 20 6.70 30.75 4.88
N HIS A 21 7.30 31.88 4.50
CA HIS A 21 8.73 31.96 4.25
C HIS A 21 9.47 31.19 5.34
N ALA A 22 10.42 30.34 4.93
CA ALA A 22 11.36 29.68 5.83
C ALA A 22 11.89 30.69 6.84
N HIS A 23 11.60 30.47 8.12
CA HIS A 23 12.24 31.18 9.22
C HIS A 23 13.61 30.56 9.44
N ASP A 24 14.61 31.38 9.75
CA ASP A 24 15.97 30.97 10.13
C ASP A 24 15.94 29.79 11.12
N HIS A 25 16.38 28.62 10.64
CA HIS A 25 16.52 27.45 11.48
C HIS A 25 17.77 27.62 12.34
N LYS A 26 17.58 27.75 13.65
CA LYS A 26 18.67 27.61 14.65
C LYS A 26 19.12 26.14 14.82
N GLY A 27 18.80 25.26 13.87
CA GLY A 27 18.96 23.81 13.96
C GLY A 27 20.42 23.40 13.82
N ASP A 28 21.09 23.93 12.79
CA ASP A 28 22.46 23.53 12.44
C ASP A 28 23.51 23.93 13.49
N GLU A 29 23.28 25.00 14.28
CA GLU A 29 24.25 25.44 15.30
C GLU A 29 24.51 24.41 16.39
N ARG A 30 23.57 23.48 16.62
CA ARG A 30 23.67 22.42 17.65
C ARG A 30 24.15 21.07 17.10
N ILE A 31 24.24 20.95 15.77
CA ILE A 31 24.75 19.75 15.11
C ILE A 31 26.26 19.93 14.98
N LYS A 32 27.04 18.95 15.43
CA LYS A 32 28.50 19.03 15.27
C LYS A 32 28.88 18.85 13.80
N ASP A 33 29.95 19.50 13.38
CA ASP A 33 30.50 19.33 12.03
C ASP A 33 30.73 17.85 11.71
N GLY A 34 30.01 17.34 10.70
CA GLY A 34 30.09 15.95 10.25
C GLY A 34 29.02 15.01 10.83
N ASP A 35 28.21 15.45 11.79
CA ASP A 35 27.03 14.73 12.26
C ASP A 35 25.77 15.20 11.51
N HIS A 36 24.72 14.37 11.46
CA HIS A 36 23.44 14.69 10.79
C HIS A 36 22.28 14.93 11.77
N ILE A 37 22.52 14.63 13.05
CA ILE A 37 21.57 14.82 14.15
C ILE A 37 22.31 15.36 15.37
N SER A 38 21.59 16.08 16.23
CA SER A 38 22.13 16.51 17.50
C SER A 38 22.06 15.40 18.57
N TYR A 39 22.88 15.50 19.61
CA TYR A 39 23.00 14.47 20.67
C TYR A 39 21.82 14.48 21.65
N GLU A 40 21.03 15.55 21.67
CA GLU A 40 19.86 15.66 22.52
C GLU A 40 18.86 14.52 22.26
N PRO A 41 18.16 14.06 23.30
CA PRO A 41 17.12 13.06 23.13
C PRO A 41 15.93 13.63 22.34
N ILE A 42 15.13 12.73 21.78
CA ILE A 42 13.82 13.05 21.23
C ILE A 42 12.93 13.53 22.38
N ASP A 43 12.48 14.79 22.31
CA ASP A 43 11.64 15.41 23.33
C ASP A 43 10.18 14.94 23.21
N THR A 44 9.35 15.34 24.18
CA THR A 44 7.94 14.95 24.20
C THR A 44 7.18 15.51 22.99
N ILE A 45 7.53 16.70 22.50
CA ILE A 45 6.85 17.35 21.36
C ILE A 45 7.09 16.52 20.09
N LEU A 46 8.33 16.13 19.85
CA LEU A 46 8.71 15.30 18.72
C LEU A 46 8.13 13.89 18.81
N TRP A 47 8.06 13.29 20.01
CA TRP A 47 7.31 12.03 20.19
C TRP A 47 5.83 12.16 19.85
N LEU A 48 5.19 13.27 20.25
CA LEU A 48 3.79 13.54 19.89
C LEU A 48 3.64 13.72 18.37
N HIS A 49 4.58 14.38 17.69
CA HIS A 49 4.65 14.42 16.23
C HIS A 49 4.68 13.00 15.64
N ILE A 50 5.64 12.17 16.04
CA ILE A 50 5.82 10.81 15.50
C ILE A 50 4.55 9.97 15.70
N LEU A 51 4.02 9.91 16.92
CA LEU A 51 2.86 9.09 17.25
C LEU A 51 1.59 9.58 16.54
N SER A 52 1.38 10.90 16.45
CA SER A 52 0.23 11.47 15.74
C SER A 52 0.30 11.22 14.24
N MET A 53 1.50 11.31 13.63
CA MET A 53 1.70 11.00 12.21
C MET A 53 1.48 9.52 11.90
N ILE A 54 1.98 8.60 12.74
CA ILE A 54 1.72 7.16 12.59
C ILE A 54 0.22 6.87 12.70
N LEU A 55 -0.48 7.48 13.66
CA LEU A 55 -1.93 7.31 13.79
C LEU A 55 -2.68 7.85 12.57
N ALA A 56 -2.37 9.06 12.11
CA ALA A 56 -3.05 9.67 10.96
C ALA A 56 -2.76 8.90 9.67
N PHE A 57 -1.48 8.78 9.30
CA PHE A 57 -1.02 8.26 8.01
C PHE A 57 -0.87 6.74 7.96
N GLY A 58 -0.48 6.11 9.07
CA GLY A 58 -0.37 4.65 9.16
C GLY A 58 -1.70 3.95 9.37
N ILE A 59 -2.67 4.58 10.05
CA ILE A 59 -3.92 3.91 10.46
C ILE A 59 -5.16 4.57 9.84
N LEU A 60 -5.40 5.86 10.10
CA LEU A 60 -6.69 6.50 9.77
C LEU A 60 -6.87 6.78 8.28
N PHE A 61 -5.85 7.25 7.56
CA PHE A 61 -5.93 7.48 6.12
C PHE A 61 -6.20 6.20 5.32
N PRO A 62 -5.48 5.08 5.54
CA PRO A 62 -5.80 3.80 4.90
C PRO A 62 -7.21 3.29 5.23
N LEU A 63 -7.64 3.38 6.51
CA LEU A 63 -8.99 3.03 6.91
C LEU A 63 -10.05 3.89 6.20
N GLY A 64 -9.85 5.21 6.19
CA GLY A 64 -10.70 6.17 5.51
C GLY A 64 -10.79 5.87 4.01
N MET A 65 -9.69 5.49 3.38
CA MET A 65 -9.67 5.11 1.96
C MET A 65 -10.50 3.85 1.69
N VAL A 66 -10.37 2.80 2.51
CA VAL A 66 -11.19 1.58 2.39
C VAL A 66 -12.68 1.89 2.56
N LEU A 67 -13.04 2.69 3.58
CA LEU A 67 -14.43 3.13 3.78
C LEU A 67 -14.95 3.95 2.57
N GLY A 68 -14.08 4.71 1.91
CA GLY A 68 -14.41 5.44 0.69
C GLY A 68 -14.70 4.51 -0.49
N LEU A 69 -13.89 3.46 -0.66
CA LEU A 69 -14.08 2.44 -1.71
C LEU A 69 -15.42 1.71 -1.56
N THR A 70 -15.88 1.48 -0.33
CA THR A 70 -17.17 0.83 -0.04
C THR A 70 -18.33 1.82 0.13
N ARG A 71 -18.13 3.11 -0.19
CA ARG A 71 -19.14 4.19 -0.05
C ARG A 71 -19.74 4.28 1.37
N ASN A 72 -18.98 3.91 2.40
CA ASN A 72 -19.44 3.94 3.79
C ASN A 72 -19.53 5.39 4.31
N ARG A 73 -20.59 5.70 5.08
CA ARG A 73 -20.84 7.03 5.66
C ARG A 73 -19.70 7.56 6.57
N PHE A 74 -18.91 6.67 7.16
CA PHE A 74 -17.78 7.00 8.03
C PHE A 74 -16.52 7.43 7.28
N HIS A 75 -16.48 7.29 5.95
CA HIS A 75 -15.36 7.77 5.12
C HIS A 75 -15.00 9.23 5.45
N VAL A 76 -15.97 10.14 5.35
CA VAL A 76 -15.72 11.58 5.53
C VAL A 76 -15.33 11.93 6.98
N PRO A 77 -16.05 11.46 8.02
CA PRO A 77 -15.63 11.69 9.41
C PRO A 77 -14.21 11.20 9.71
N VAL A 78 -13.84 9.99 9.28
CA VAL A 78 -12.50 9.43 9.52
C VAL A 78 -11.43 10.25 8.81
N GLN A 79 -11.67 10.67 7.56
CA GLN A 79 -10.73 11.50 6.80
C GLN A 79 -10.53 12.89 7.41
N ILE A 80 -11.60 13.50 7.92
CA ILE A 80 -11.51 14.79 8.65
C ILE A 80 -10.66 14.61 9.91
N SER A 81 -10.95 13.59 10.73
CA SER A 81 -10.16 13.33 11.94
C SER A 81 -8.69 13.07 11.63
N ALA A 82 -8.40 12.25 10.61
CA ALA A 82 -7.04 11.98 10.16
C ALA A 82 -6.31 13.27 9.74
N THR A 83 -6.99 14.13 8.98
CA THR A 83 -6.44 15.40 8.51
C THR A 83 -6.17 16.36 9.67
N CYS A 84 -7.08 16.47 10.64
CA CYS A 84 -6.87 17.31 11.83
C CYS A 84 -5.67 16.83 12.66
N ILE A 85 -5.55 15.52 12.88
CA ILE A 85 -4.41 14.93 13.59
C ILE A 85 -3.12 15.17 12.83
N ALA A 86 -3.11 15.01 11.50
CA ALA A 86 -1.94 15.27 10.67
C ALA A 86 -1.50 16.73 10.69
N ILE A 87 -2.43 17.69 10.61
CA ILE A 87 -2.11 19.13 10.73
C ILE A 87 -1.50 19.43 12.10
N MET A 88 -2.09 18.91 13.18
CA MET A 88 -1.54 19.05 14.52
C MET A 88 -0.12 18.46 14.60
N GLY A 89 0.07 17.24 14.11
CA GLY A 89 1.39 16.60 14.03
C GLY A 89 2.39 17.46 13.26
N TRP A 90 1.99 18.08 12.15
CA TRP A 90 2.88 18.89 11.30
C TRP A 90 3.42 20.10 12.07
N PHE A 91 2.57 20.80 12.83
CA PHE A 91 3.02 21.89 13.70
C PHE A 91 3.94 21.40 14.82
N LEU A 92 3.64 20.27 15.46
CA LEU A 92 4.50 19.68 16.49
C LEU A 92 5.91 19.35 15.93
N GLY A 93 5.99 18.88 14.69
CA GLY A 93 7.26 18.59 14.02
C GLY A 93 8.13 19.82 13.71
N HIS A 94 7.58 21.04 13.76
CA HIS A 94 8.35 22.29 13.61
C HIS A 94 8.56 23.02 14.94
N GLY A 95 7.87 22.59 16.00
CA GLY A 95 7.88 23.25 17.31
C GLY A 95 8.63 22.47 18.40
N HIS A 96 9.47 21.50 18.03
CA HIS A 96 10.28 20.74 18.98
C HIS A 96 11.61 21.44 19.27
N ASP A 97 12.10 21.32 20.50
CA ASP A 97 13.34 21.95 20.97
C ASP A 97 14.43 20.92 21.32
N GLY A 98 14.07 19.63 21.36
CA GLY A 98 14.96 18.49 21.62
C GLY A 98 15.92 18.21 20.48
N ARG A 99 16.09 16.93 20.11
CA ARG A 99 16.94 16.52 18.98
C ARG A 99 16.71 17.40 17.74
N GLN A 100 17.78 17.95 17.20
CA GLN A 100 17.79 18.73 15.96
C GLN A 100 18.27 17.86 14.79
N PHE A 101 17.83 18.24 13.59
CA PHE A 101 18.08 17.52 12.34
C PHE A 101 18.64 18.50 11.32
N GLU A 102 19.50 18.03 10.44
CA GLU A 102 20.00 18.81 9.31
C GLU A 102 18.83 19.41 8.51
N ASP A 103 18.90 20.70 8.20
CA ASP A 103 17.80 21.44 7.55
C ASP A 103 17.34 20.77 6.25
N TRP A 104 18.27 20.21 5.48
CA TRP A 104 18.03 19.59 4.19
C TRP A 104 17.99 18.07 4.23
N ASN A 105 17.20 17.53 5.17
CA ASN A 105 16.98 16.08 5.30
C ASN A 105 15.88 15.54 4.37
N ILE A 106 15.94 14.24 4.08
CA ILE A 106 15.00 13.59 3.14
C ILE A 106 13.53 13.63 3.61
N HIS A 107 13.29 13.62 4.92
CA HIS A 107 11.94 13.69 5.48
C HIS A 107 11.29 15.07 5.25
N SER A 108 12.05 16.15 5.45
CA SER A 108 11.58 17.52 5.21
C SER A 108 11.41 17.80 3.72
N ILE A 109 12.30 17.29 2.87
CA ILE A 109 12.22 17.44 1.40
C ILE A 109 10.99 16.72 0.83
N TYR A 110 10.65 15.54 1.33
CA TYR A 110 9.51 14.78 0.84
C TYR A 110 8.16 15.24 1.43
N ALA A 111 8.15 15.83 2.63
CA ALA A 111 6.92 16.23 3.31
C ALA A 111 5.97 17.12 2.46
N PRO A 112 6.44 18.14 1.72
CA PRO A 112 5.58 18.96 0.85
C PRO A 112 4.86 18.16 -0.23
N PHE A 113 5.50 17.11 -0.78
CA PHE A 113 4.85 16.24 -1.76
C PHE A 113 3.67 15.49 -1.15
N LEU A 114 3.84 14.89 0.03
CA LEU A 114 2.74 14.23 0.74
C LEU A 114 1.64 15.25 1.13
N GLY A 115 2.04 16.43 1.61
CA GLY A 115 1.13 17.53 1.92
C GLY A 115 0.28 17.94 0.72
N LEU A 116 0.87 18.06 -0.46
CA LEU A 116 0.16 18.38 -1.71
C LEU A 116 -0.87 17.30 -2.07
N LEU A 117 -0.55 16.02 -1.91
CA LEU A 117 -1.50 14.93 -2.14
C LEU A 117 -2.71 15.03 -1.20
N VAL A 118 -2.48 15.31 0.09
CA VAL A 118 -3.56 15.45 1.09
C VAL A 118 -4.40 16.69 0.83
N VAL A 119 -3.79 17.85 0.58
CA VAL A 119 -4.52 19.10 0.27
C VAL A 119 -5.36 18.91 -0.99
N SER A 120 -4.81 18.28 -2.03
CA SER A 120 -5.53 17.97 -3.26
C SER A 120 -6.70 17.01 -2.99
N GLN A 121 -6.51 15.99 -2.14
CA GLN A 121 -7.58 15.08 -1.73
C GLN A 121 -8.73 15.79 -1.04
N VAL A 122 -8.42 16.61 -0.04
CA VAL A 122 -9.41 17.35 0.75
C VAL A 122 -10.15 18.33 -0.16
N GLY A 123 -9.43 19.10 -0.99
CA GLY A 123 -10.02 20.05 -1.93
C GLY A 123 -10.98 19.39 -2.92
N MET A 124 -10.55 18.28 -3.55
CA MET A 124 -11.44 17.50 -4.43
C MET A 124 -12.62 16.90 -3.67
N GLY A 125 -12.40 16.39 -2.46
CA GLY A 125 -13.45 15.82 -1.61
C GLY A 125 -14.54 16.84 -1.27
N VAL A 126 -14.13 18.07 -0.92
CA VAL A 126 -15.06 19.19 -0.70
C VAL A 126 -15.81 19.52 -1.99
N TYR A 127 -15.11 19.67 -3.12
CA TYR A 127 -15.75 19.93 -4.42
C TYR A 127 -16.82 18.88 -4.77
N LEU A 128 -16.51 17.59 -4.59
CA LEU A 128 -17.43 16.50 -4.86
C LEU A 128 -18.65 16.50 -3.91
N LYS A 129 -18.48 17.00 -2.67
CA LYS A 129 -19.56 17.14 -1.69
C LYS A 129 -20.46 18.36 -1.89
N LEU A 130 -20.04 19.35 -2.67
CA LEU A 130 -20.87 20.52 -3.01
C LEU A 130 -21.99 20.19 -4.02
N HIS A 131 -22.06 18.96 -4.56
CA HIS A 131 -23.09 18.50 -5.50
C HIS A 131 -23.30 19.46 -6.70
N LEU A 132 -22.22 20.04 -7.21
CA LEU A 132 -22.22 20.88 -8.40
C LEU A 132 -22.38 20.01 -9.65
N GLU A 133 -23.63 19.71 -10.02
CA GLU A 133 -23.95 18.70 -11.06
C GLU A 133 -24.38 19.31 -12.41
N ARG A 134 -24.62 20.63 -12.47
CA ARG A 134 -25.15 21.30 -13.68
C ARG A 134 -24.05 21.90 -14.57
N GLY A 135 -24.30 21.94 -15.87
CA GLY A 135 -23.44 22.60 -16.86
C GLY A 135 -22.05 21.95 -17.00
N TRP A 136 -21.02 22.80 -17.08
CA TRP A 136 -19.61 22.37 -17.19
C TRP A 136 -19.16 21.45 -16.04
N HIS A 137 -19.69 21.68 -14.83
CA HIS A 137 -19.34 20.89 -13.64
C HIS A 137 -19.71 19.42 -13.75
N GLY A 138 -20.78 19.07 -14.47
CA GLY A 138 -21.15 17.66 -14.70
C GLY A 138 -20.07 16.87 -15.45
N ARG A 139 -19.40 17.50 -16.43
CA ARG A 139 -18.31 16.88 -17.21
C ARG A 139 -17.03 16.76 -16.37
N VAL A 140 -16.70 17.83 -15.64
CA VAL A 140 -15.51 17.90 -14.78
C VAL A 140 -15.61 16.92 -13.60
N ARG A 141 -16.80 16.78 -13.00
CA ARG A 141 -17.02 15.91 -11.84
C ARG A 141 -16.56 14.47 -12.08
N GLY A 142 -16.86 13.91 -13.25
CA GLY A 142 -16.43 12.55 -13.60
C GLY A 142 -14.91 12.39 -13.60
N VAL A 143 -14.17 13.40 -14.07
CA VAL A 143 -12.70 13.41 -14.04
C VAL A 143 -12.20 13.54 -12.60
N VAL A 144 -12.77 14.47 -11.82
CA VAL A 144 -12.39 14.69 -10.41
C VAL A 144 -12.59 13.43 -9.57
N VAL A 145 -13.67 12.66 -9.77
CA VAL A 145 -13.89 11.39 -9.07
C VAL A 145 -12.75 10.39 -9.36
N ARG A 146 -12.31 10.28 -10.62
CA ARG A 146 -11.21 9.36 -10.97
C ARG A 146 -9.89 9.79 -10.33
N ILE A 147 -9.56 11.08 -10.42
CA ILE A 147 -8.32 11.62 -9.82
C ILE A 147 -8.36 11.47 -8.29
N HIS A 148 -9.49 11.78 -7.66
CA HIS A 148 -9.70 11.59 -6.22
C HIS A 148 -9.50 10.12 -5.81
N LYS A 149 -10.02 9.15 -6.59
CA LYS A 149 -9.79 7.73 -6.32
C LYS A 149 -8.31 7.34 -6.44
N VAL A 150 -7.63 7.76 -7.50
CA VAL A 150 -6.21 7.41 -7.75
C VAL A 150 -5.31 8.00 -6.67
N ILE A 151 -5.43 9.30 -6.38
CA ILE A 151 -4.60 9.94 -5.34
C ILE A 151 -4.88 9.30 -3.97
N GLY A 152 -6.14 8.95 -3.66
CA GLY A 152 -6.47 8.28 -2.40
C GLY A 152 -5.77 6.92 -2.22
N ILE A 153 -5.55 6.18 -3.31
CA ILE A 153 -4.80 4.91 -3.30
C ILE A 153 -3.28 5.15 -3.18
N ILE A 154 -2.77 6.26 -3.73
CA ILE A 154 -1.34 6.61 -3.66
C ILE A 154 -0.93 7.05 -2.24
N ILE A 155 -1.82 7.75 -1.51
CA ILE A 155 -1.48 8.32 -0.19
C ILE A 155 -0.90 7.30 0.80
N PRO A 156 -1.47 6.11 1.03
CA PRO A 156 -0.87 5.13 1.95
C PRO A 156 0.57 4.73 1.56
N VAL A 157 0.86 4.61 0.27
CA VAL A 157 2.20 4.27 -0.22
C VAL A 157 3.16 5.43 0.01
N ALA A 158 2.74 6.66 -0.35
CA ALA A 158 3.52 7.86 -0.08
C ALA A 158 3.75 8.10 1.42
N SER A 159 2.74 7.76 2.23
CA SER A 159 2.79 7.83 3.69
C SER A 159 3.77 6.85 4.29
N TRP A 160 3.79 5.60 3.78
CA TRP A 160 4.77 4.59 4.17
C TRP A 160 6.20 5.06 3.91
N VAL A 161 6.45 5.63 2.73
CA VAL A 161 7.75 6.22 2.38
C VAL A 161 8.11 7.36 3.35
N GLN A 162 7.18 8.28 3.63
CA GLN A 162 7.43 9.40 4.54
C GLN A 162 7.73 8.94 5.98
N MET A 163 7.07 7.89 6.47
CA MET A 163 7.36 7.32 7.79
C MET A 163 8.75 6.67 7.83
N ILE A 164 9.17 5.97 6.77
CA ILE A 164 10.53 5.44 6.66
C ILE A 164 11.55 6.60 6.66
N PHE A 165 11.33 7.63 5.85
CA PHE A 165 12.19 8.82 5.84
C PHE A 165 12.26 9.51 7.19
N GLY A 166 11.15 9.53 7.94
CA GLY A 166 11.13 10.01 9.32
C GLY A 166 12.03 9.17 10.23
N GLY A 167 11.97 7.84 10.13
CA GLY A 167 12.86 6.94 10.88
C GLY A 167 14.35 7.13 10.53
N ILE A 168 14.67 7.22 9.23
CA ILE A 168 16.04 7.47 8.74
C ILE A 168 16.57 8.80 9.29
N THR A 169 15.77 9.87 9.17
CA THR A 169 16.14 11.21 9.66
C THR A 169 16.28 11.23 11.19
N ALA A 170 15.38 10.55 11.91
CA ALA A 170 15.42 10.48 13.37
C ALA A 170 16.70 9.83 13.90
N LEU A 171 17.28 8.91 13.12
CA LEU A 171 18.50 8.16 13.46
C LEU A 171 19.77 8.75 12.84
N GLY A 172 19.66 9.65 11.86
CA GLY A 172 20.81 10.23 11.15
C GLY A 172 21.52 9.24 10.24
N PHE A 173 20.81 8.23 9.73
CA PHE A 173 21.38 7.16 8.89
C PHE A 173 21.32 7.52 7.39
N CYS A 174 21.96 6.69 6.58
CA CYS A 174 21.86 6.67 5.12
C CYS A 174 22.56 7.83 4.40
N HIS A 175 23.61 8.38 5.02
CA HIS A 175 24.44 9.42 4.42
C HIS A 175 25.69 8.84 3.74
N THR A 176 26.27 9.61 2.82
CA THR A 176 27.56 9.35 2.17
C THR A 176 27.73 7.91 1.64
N HIS A 177 28.68 7.14 2.17
CA HIS A 177 29.05 5.79 1.73
C HIS A 177 28.03 4.72 2.13
N HIS A 178 27.15 4.99 3.10
CA HIS A 178 26.10 4.06 3.56
C HIS A 178 24.81 4.14 2.73
N LEU A 179 24.65 5.19 1.90
CA LEU A 179 23.43 5.43 1.13
C LEU A 179 23.03 4.24 0.25
N GLY A 180 23.97 3.62 -0.46
CA GLY A 180 23.68 2.48 -1.34
C GLY A 180 23.13 1.27 -0.57
N GLN A 181 23.76 0.95 0.57
CA GLN A 181 23.33 -0.13 1.46
C GLN A 181 21.94 0.16 2.03
N CYS A 182 21.71 1.38 2.50
CA CYS A 182 20.41 1.82 3.01
C CYS A 182 19.30 1.73 1.96
N LEU A 183 19.53 2.26 0.74
CA LEU A 183 18.56 2.17 -0.35
C LEU A 183 18.20 0.73 -0.67
N ALA A 184 19.20 -0.16 -0.76
CA ALA A 184 18.97 -1.58 -0.98
C ALA A 184 18.03 -2.18 0.07
N HIS A 185 18.29 -1.94 1.36
CA HIS A 185 17.52 -2.51 2.48
C HIS A 185 16.09 -1.98 2.55
N PHE A 186 15.91 -0.66 2.45
CA PHE A 186 14.59 -0.05 2.58
C PHE A 186 13.72 -0.23 1.33
N ILE A 187 14.28 -0.15 0.12
CA ILE A 187 13.53 -0.36 -1.13
C ILE A 187 13.13 -1.82 -1.27
N MET A 188 14.08 -2.77 -1.14
CA MET A 188 13.76 -4.18 -1.31
C MET A 188 12.88 -4.69 -0.16
N GLY A 189 13.17 -4.31 1.09
CA GLY A 189 12.37 -4.70 2.24
C GLY A 189 10.94 -4.15 2.18
N GLY A 190 10.79 -2.87 1.82
CA GLY A 190 9.48 -2.27 1.54
C GLY A 190 8.75 -2.95 0.37
N SER A 191 9.48 -3.38 -0.66
CA SER A 191 8.89 -4.11 -1.80
C SER A 191 8.34 -5.48 -1.41
N PHE A 192 8.99 -6.22 -0.50
CA PHE A 192 8.47 -7.48 0.04
C PHE A 192 7.15 -7.27 0.78
N ILE A 193 7.05 -6.21 1.59
CA ILE A 193 5.82 -5.84 2.30
C ILE A 193 4.72 -5.48 1.29
N ALA A 194 5.01 -4.61 0.33
CA ALA A 194 4.05 -4.22 -0.70
C ALA A 194 3.57 -5.42 -1.52
N TYR A 195 4.49 -6.30 -1.90
CA TYR A 195 4.20 -7.52 -2.62
C TYR A 195 3.29 -8.46 -1.82
N ALA A 196 3.57 -8.65 -0.54
CA ALA A 196 2.73 -9.45 0.35
C ALA A 196 1.31 -8.89 0.46
N ILE A 197 1.15 -7.57 0.57
CA ILE A 197 -0.17 -6.92 0.61
C ILE A 197 -0.93 -7.18 -0.69
N VAL A 198 -0.28 -7.03 -1.85
CA VAL A 198 -0.88 -7.33 -3.15
C VAL A 198 -1.28 -8.81 -3.25
N MET A 199 -0.42 -9.72 -2.79
CA MET A 199 -0.71 -11.16 -2.73
C MET A 199 -1.93 -11.46 -1.85
N THR A 200 -2.03 -10.82 -0.68
CA THR A 200 -3.19 -10.95 0.22
C THR A 200 -4.45 -10.42 -0.45
N LEU A 201 -4.40 -9.26 -1.11
CA LEU A 201 -5.53 -8.71 -1.85
C LEU A 201 -5.99 -9.65 -2.97
N MET A 202 -5.07 -10.17 -3.78
CA MET A 202 -5.37 -11.13 -4.85
C MET A 202 -6.03 -12.39 -4.29
N THR A 203 -5.50 -12.93 -3.19
CA THR A 203 -6.00 -14.14 -2.55
C THR A 203 -7.40 -13.95 -1.98
N LEU A 204 -7.62 -12.89 -1.20
CA LEU A 204 -8.83 -12.72 -0.39
C LEU A 204 -9.99 -12.03 -1.12
N VAL A 205 -9.70 -11.08 -2.02
CA VAL A 205 -10.74 -10.27 -2.68
C VAL A 205 -10.53 -10.10 -4.19
N GLY A 206 -9.41 -10.57 -4.75
CA GLY A 206 -9.04 -10.37 -6.15
C GLY A 206 -9.52 -11.45 -7.14
N GLN A 207 -10.20 -12.50 -6.67
CA GLN A 207 -10.57 -13.66 -7.50
C GLN A 207 -11.42 -13.30 -8.73
N ALA A 208 -12.39 -12.37 -8.58
CA ALA A 208 -13.20 -11.90 -9.70
C ALA A 208 -12.38 -11.12 -10.76
N TRP A 209 -11.40 -10.33 -10.32
CA TRP A 209 -10.50 -9.62 -11.22
C TRP A 209 -9.58 -10.60 -11.97
N LEU A 210 -9.00 -11.59 -11.28
CA LEU A 210 -8.15 -12.61 -11.89
C LEU A 210 -8.86 -13.40 -12.98
N ARG A 211 -10.12 -13.80 -12.73
CA ARG A 211 -10.96 -14.49 -13.73
C ARG A 211 -11.18 -13.63 -14.97
N ARG A 212 -11.50 -12.35 -14.82
CA ARG A 212 -11.69 -11.42 -15.94
C ARG A 212 -10.43 -11.20 -16.77
N GLN A 213 -9.26 -11.18 -16.13
CA GLN A 213 -8.00 -11.05 -16.85
C GLN A 213 -7.60 -12.34 -17.58
N GLY A 214 -8.16 -13.49 -17.19
CA GLY A 214 -7.76 -14.79 -17.76
C GLY A 214 -6.28 -15.11 -17.50
N ARG A 215 -5.73 -14.65 -16.37
CA ARG A 215 -4.33 -14.86 -15.97
C ARG A 215 -4.26 -15.36 -14.53
N ALA A 216 -3.36 -16.31 -14.28
CA ALA A 216 -3.06 -16.76 -12.92
C ALA A 216 -2.27 -15.67 -12.16
N PRO A 217 -2.36 -15.59 -10.83
CA PRO A 217 -1.53 -14.69 -10.02
C PRO A 217 -0.04 -14.81 -10.36
N GLU A 218 0.42 -16.05 -10.53
CA GLU A 218 1.83 -16.34 -10.81
C GLU A 218 2.32 -15.80 -12.16
N PHE A 219 1.42 -15.48 -13.10
CA PHE A 219 1.78 -14.77 -14.34
C PHE A 219 2.31 -13.37 -14.04
N TRP A 220 1.62 -12.63 -13.17
CA TRP A 220 2.00 -11.28 -12.78
C TRP A 220 3.27 -11.29 -11.92
N ASP A 221 3.38 -12.26 -11.02
CA ASP A 221 4.60 -12.47 -10.24
C ASP A 221 5.80 -12.73 -11.14
N SER A 222 5.65 -13.63 -12.12
CA SER A 222 6.72 -13.97 -13.05
C SER A 222 7.11 -12.78 -13.94
N LEU A 223 6.15 -11.91 -14.30
CA LEU A 223 6.42 -10.68 -15.04
C LEU A 223 7.30 -9.73 -14.23
N ILE A 224 6.95 -9.50 -12.96
CA ILE A 224 7.70 -8.61 -12.06
C ILE A 224 9.09 -9.18 -11.82
N ILE A 225 9.19 -10.48 -11.52
CA ILE A 225 10.47 -11.20 -11.35
C ILE A 225 11.33 -11.08 -12.60
N ALA A 226 10.74 -11.21 -13.80
CA ALA A 226 11.43 -11.06 -15.07
C ALA A 226 12.01 -9.64 -15.26
N VAL A 227 11.16 -8.62 -15.11
CA VAL A 227 11.54 -7.22 -15.32
C VAL A 227 12.55 -6.76 -14.27
N TRP A 228 12.30 -7.06 -12.99
CA TRP A 228 13.19 -6.68 -11.91
C TRP A 228 14.54 -7.37 -12.03
N GLY A 229 14.55 -8.68 -12.27
CA GLY A 229 15.79 -9.44 -12.45
C GLY A 229 16.62 -8.90 -13.61
N PHE A 230 15.97 -8.52 -14.71
CA PHE A 230 16.65 -7.99 -15.90
C PHE A 230 17.33 -6.65 -15.57
N VAL A 231 16.59 -5.72 -14.94
CA VAL A 231 17.17 -4.44 -14.52
C VAL A 231 18.32 -4.68 -13.54
N ASN A 232 18.12 -5.50 -12.51
CA ASN A 232 19.11 -5.79 -11.48
C ASN A 232 20.41 -6.36 -12.05
N THR A 233 20.34 -7.26 -13.04
CA THR A 233 21.53 -7.82 -13.72
C THR A 233 22.43 -6.74 -14.33
N PHE A 234 21.86 -5.65 -14.84
CA PHE A 234 22.62 -4.62 -15.56
C PHE A 234 22.90 -3.36 -14.74
N THR A 235 22.27 -3.18 -13.58
CA THR A 235 22.43 -1.99 -12.74
C THR A 235 23.30 -2.19 -11.51
N GLU A 236 23.51 -3.44 -11.09
CA GLU A 236 24.21 -3.74 -9.84
C GLU A 236 25.72 -3.48 -9.92
N HIS A 237 26.36 -3.96 -10.98
CA HIS A 237 27.76 -3.66 -11.22
C HIS A 237 27.93 -2.30 -11.90
N ARG A 238 28.79 -1.46 -11.33
CA ARG A 238 29.19 -0.18 -11.93
C ARG A 238 30.18 -0.45 -13.06
N TRP A 239 29.66 -0.49 -14.27
CA TRP A 239 30.45 -0.69 -15.49
C TRP A 239 31.67 0.22 -15.53
N GLY A 240 32.85 -0.38 -15.68
CA GLY A 240 34.15 0.31 -15.68
C GLY A 240 34.91 0.23 -14.36
N GLN A 241 34.37 -0.43 -13.32
CA GLN A 241 35.07 -0.74 -12.08
C GLN A 241 35.42 -2.24 -11.98
N GLU A 242 36.29 -2.60 -11.04
CA GLU A 242 36.60 -4.00 -10.75
C GLU A 242 35.41 -4.69 -10.06
N TRP A 243 35.23 -5.98 -10.33
CA TRP A 243 34.14 -6.76 -9.75
C TRP A 243 34.42 -7.07 -8.27
N SER A 244 33.50 -6.67 -7.40
CA SER A 244 33.51 -7.05 -5.99
C SER A 244 32.85 -8.41 -5.76
N HIS A 245 33.07 -9.04 -4.59
CA HIS A 245 32.36 -10.26 -4.21
C HIS A 245 30.83 -10.05 -4.15
N GLY A 246 30.40 -8.88 -3.68
CA GLY A 246 28.98 -8.49 -3.67
C GLY A 246 28.40 -8.41 -5.07
N ASP A 247 29.14 -7.83 -6.03
CA ASP A 247 28.71 -7.69 -7.42
C ASP A 247 28.38 -9.05 -8.05
N TYR A 248 29.22 -10.06 -7.81
CA TYR A 248 28.98 -11.42 -8.31
C TYR A 248 27.70 -12.01 -7.72
N GLN A 249 27.50 -11.89 -6.40
CA GLN A 249 26.32 -12.45 -5.73
C GLN A 249 25.03 -11.77 -6.19
N HIS A 250 24.99 -10.44 -6.21
CA HIS A 250 23.78 -9.69 -6.55
C HIS A 250 23.47 -9.75 -8.06
N THR A 251 24.48 -9.68 -8.93
CA THR A 251 24.28 -9.82 -10.38
C THR A 251 23.78 -11.20 -10.75
N SER A 252 24.39 -12.26 -10.17
CA SER A 252 23.96 -13.64 -10.42
C SER A 252 22.54 -13.91 -9.91
N MET A 253 22.16 -13.30 -8.79
CA MET A 253 20.77 -13.33 -8.30
C MET A 253 19.80 -12.68 -9.31
N GLY A 254 20.16 -11.52 -9.87
CA GLY A 254 19.39 -10.89 -10.95
C GLY A 254 19.22 -11.82 -12.17
N ILE A 255 20.29 -12.53 -12.56
CA ILE A 255 20.26 -13.46 -13.69
C ILE A 255 19.28 -14.61 -13.45
N VAL A 256 19.33 -15.21 -12.25
CA VAL A 256 18.39 -16.27 -11.87
C VAL A 256 16.96 -15.74 -11.90
N TRP A 257 16.72 -14.54 -11.37
CA TRP A 257 15.40 -13.92 -11.35
C TRP A 257 14.83 -13.76 -12.75
N TRP A 258 15.54 -13.14 -13.70
CA TRP A 258 14.92 -12.91 -15.00
C TRP A 258 14.78 -14.17 -15.85
N CYS A 259 15.75 -15.08 -15.79
CA CYS A 259 15.64 -16.39 -16.45
C CYS A 259 14.44 -17.18 -15.92
N ALA A 260 14.29 -17.25 -14.60
CA ALA A 260 13.15 -17.93 -13.98
C ALA A 260 11.84 -17.18 -14.24
N GLY A 261 11.82 -15.86 -14.24
CA GLY A 261 10.65 -15.05 -14.59
C GLY A 261 10.12 -15.36 -15.99
N LEU A 262 11.01 -15.48 -16.99
CA LEU A 262 10.62 -15.91 -18.34
C LEU A 262 10.03 -17.32 -18.37
N LEU A 263 10.62 -18.27 -17.62
CA LEU A 263 10.08 -19.61 -17.47
C LEU A 263 8.69 -19.60 -16.81
N GLY A 264 8.51 -18.82 -15.75
CA GLY A 264 7.24 -18.64 -15.05
C GLY A 264 6.15 -18.04 -15.94
N LEU A 265 6.49 -17.04 -16.76
CA LEU A 265 5.58 -16.47 -17.77
C LEU A 265 5.13 -17.52 -18.79
N TRP A 266 6.05 -18.37 -19.25
CA TRP A 266 5.75 -19.45 -20.17
C TRP A 266 4.82 -20.51 -19.55
N LEU A 267 5.13 -20.94 -18.32
CA LEU A 267 4.36 -21.96 -17.60
C LEU A 267 3.00 -21.47 -17.08
N SER A 268 2.76 -20.16 -17.07
CA SER A 268 1.49 -19.58 -16.62
C SER A 268 0.33 -19.74 -17.62
N ARG A 269 0.55 -20.43 -18.74
CA ARG A 269 -0.44 -20.64 -19.81
C ARG A 269 -0.54 -22.11 -20.17
N GLY A 270 -1.75 -22.65 -20.24
CA GLY A 270 -2.00 -23.99 -20.75
C GLY A 270 -2.07 -24.04 -22.28
N ARG A 271 -2.25 -25.25 -22.82
CA ARG A 271 -2.20 -25.53 -24.27
C ARG A 271 -3.21 -24.71 -25.09
N ASN A 272 -4.36 -24.42 -24.51
CA ASN A 272 -5.44 -23.66 -25.14
C ASN A 272 -5.46 -22.18 -24.71
N GLY A 273 -4.39 -21.68 -24.10
CA GLY A 273 -4.30 -20.31 -23.59
C GLY A 273 -4.94 -20.06 -22.23
N GLU A 274 -5.47 -21.11 -21.59
CA GLU A 274 -6.02 -21.08 -20.23
C GLU A 274 -4.98 -20.64 -19.19
N ALA A 275 -5.41 -19.88 -18.18
CA ALA A 275 -4.56 -19.50 -17.06
C ALA A 275 -4.15 -20.73 -16.25
N ARG A 276 -2.85 -20.88 -15.96
CA ARG A 276 -2.34 -21.93 -15.07
C ARG A 276 -1.46 -21.35 -13.98
N ARG A 277 -1.64 -21.86 -12.76
CA ARG A 277 -0.71 -21.62 -11.65
C ARG A 277 0.59 -22.37 -11.91
N ASN A 278 1.70 -21.88 -11.36
CA ASN A 278 3.00 -22.54 -11.47
C ASN A 278 3.87 -22.25 -10.24
N LEU A 279 4.95 -23.01 -10.06
CA LEU A 279 5.78 -22.95 -8.86
C LEU A 279 7.00 -22.02 -8.99
N ILE A 280 7.19 -21.37 -10.14
CA ILE A 280 8.44 -20.66 -10.42
C ILE A 280 8.64 -19.47 -9.46
N PRO A 281 7.64 -18.59 -9.22
CA PRO A 281 7.80 -17.53 -8.22
C PRO A 281 8.17 -18.05 -6.83
N SER A 282 7.56 -19.14 -6.37
CA SER A 282 7.90 -19.74 -5.06
C SER A 282 9.33 -20.27 -5.00
N ILE A 283 9.83 -20.86 -6.10
CA ILE A 283 11.20 -21.38 -6.18
C ILE A 283 12.20 -20.22 -6.17
N VAL A 284 11.93 -19.13 -6.92
CA VAL A 284 12.81 -17.95 -6.95
C VAL A 284 12.92 -17.32 -5.56
N ILE A 285 11.80 -17.15 -4.86
CA ILE A 285 11.79 -16.64 -3.48
C ILE A 285 12.57 -17.57 -2.55
N PHE A 286 12.40 -18.90 -2.68
CA PHE A 286 13.15 -19.87 -1.88
C PHE A 286 14.66 -19.80 -2.14
N LEU A 287 15.08 -19.78 -3.40
CA LEU A 287 16.49 -19.68 -3.78
C LEU A 287 17.13 -18.37 -3.31
N THR A 288 16.38 -17.27 -3.41
CA THR A 288 16.79 -15.97 -2.88
C THR A 288 17.03 -16.05 -1.37
N GLY A 289 16.10 -16.65 -0.63
CA GLY A 289 16.26 -16.85 0.81
C GLY A 289 17.48 -17.71 1.17
N TRP A 290 17.73 -18.78 0.41
CA TRP A 290 18.93 -19.60 0.60
C TRP A 290 20.22 -18.79 0.37
N ALA A 291 20.30 -18.06 -0.75
CA ALA A 291 21.47 -17.23 -1.05
C ALA A 291 21.72 -16.17 0.04
N MET A 292 20.66 -15.51 0.50
CA MET A 292 20.73 -14.49 1.55
C MET A 292 21.07 -15.08 2.92
N SER A 293 20.66 -16.34 3.19
CA SER A 293 21.02 -17.02 4.44
C SER A 293 22.52 -17.29 4.58
N SER A 294 23.22 -17.32 3.44
CA SER A 294 24.68 -17.53 3.34
C SER A 294 25.44 -16.24 3.04
N HIS A 295 24.77 -15.08 3.09
CA HIS A 295 25.37 -13.78 2.79
C HIS A 295 26.20 -13.30 3.98
N ALA A 296 27.52 -13.50 3.91
CA ALA A 296 28.44 -13.05 4.95
C ALA A 296 28.50 -11.52 5.02
N GLN A 297 28.49 -10.98 6.23
CA GLN A 297 28.60 -9.55 6.52
C GLN A 297 29.85 -9.29 7.36
N HIS A 298 30.33 -8.04 7.35
CA HIS A 298 31.50 -7.65 8.14
C HIS A 298 31.26 -7.81 9.65
N LEU A 299 30.04 -7.55 10.10
CA LEU A 299 29.62 -7.73 11.49
C LEU A 299 28.93 -9.11 11.65
N GLU A 300 29.40 -9.93 12.59
CA GLU A 300 28.78 -11.24 12.88
C GLU A 300 27.30 -11.10 13.27
N PHE A 301 26.97 -10.05 14.03
CA PHE A 301 25.60 -9.68 14.38
C PHE A 301 24.73 -9.51 13.11
N SER A 302 25.25 -8.81 12.10
CA SER A 302 24.59 -8.63 10.81
C SER A 302 24.45 -9.93 10.02
N THR A 303 25.49 -10.77 10.03
CA THR A 303 25.42 -12.10 9.39
C THR A 303 24.30 -12.95 10.00
N LYS A 304 24.12 -12.92 11.32
CA LYS A 304 23.04 -13.65 12.00
C LYS A 304 21.65 -13.11 11.66
N VAL A 305 21.49 -11.79 11.57
CA VAL A 305 20.22 -11.16 11.18
C VAL A 305 19.87 -11.49 9.73
N HIS A 306 20.83 -11.40 8.80
CA HIS A 306 20.66 -11.79 7.40
C HIS A 306 20.34 -13.29 7.25
N ALA A 307 20.97 -14.16 8.05
CA ALA A 307 20.67 -15.58 8.07
C ALA A 307 19.19 -15.84 8.40
N VAL A 308 18.66 -15.18 9.44
CA VAL A 308 17.25 -15.31 9.82
C VAL A 308 16.33 -14.75 8.74
N PHE A 309 16.64 -13.58 8.16
CA PHE A 309 15.92 -13.07 6.99
C PHE A 309 15.84 -14.11 5.86
N GLY A 310 16.97 -14.73 5.52
CA GLY A 310 17.06 -15.77 4.50
C GLY A 310 16.17 -16.98 4.82
N TYR A 311 16.20 -17.48 6.05
CA TYR A 311 15.34 -18.58 6.49
C TYR A 311 13.85 -18.24 6.44
N THR A 312 13.46 -17.02 6.83
CA THR A 312 12.07 -16.55 6.73
C THR A 312 11.62 -16.48 5.29
N LEU A 313 12.49 -16.00 4.39
CA LEU A 313 12.20 -15.90 2.97
C LEU A 313 12.10 -17.29 2.30
N MET A 314 12.97 -18.23 2.70
CA MET A 314 12.85 -19.64 2.33
C MET A 314 11.50 -20.22 2.79
N ALA A 315 11.10 -19.96 4.04
CA ALA A 315 9.82 -20.41 4.56
C ALA A 315 8.63 -19.80 3.80
N ALA A 316 8.73 -18.54 3.35
CA ALA A 316 7.73 -17.91 2.49
C ALA A 316 7.60 -18.62 1.14
N GLY A 317 8.73 -18.88 0.46
CA GLY A 317 8.77 -19.61 -0.80
C GLY A 317 8.24 -21.05 -0.66
N LEU A 318 8.67 -21.76 0.38
CA LEU A 318 8.24 -23.14 0.65
C LEU A 318 6.76 -23.23 1.01
N SER A 319 6.26 -22.35 1.88
CA SER A 319 4.84 -22.32 2.23
C SER A 319 3.99 -22.02 0.99
N ARG A 320 4.43 -21.12 0.11
CA ARG A 320 3.73 -20.89 -1.16
C ARG A 320 3.74 -22.12 -2.08
N LEU A 321 4.87 -22.80 -2.18
CA LEU A 321 4.95 -24.06 -2.94
C LEU A 321 3.98 -25.10 -2.39
N ILE A 322 3.93 -25.26 -1.05
CA ILE A 322 3.03 -26.20 -0.38
C ILE A 322 1.56 -25.83 -0.65
N GLU A 323 1.26 -24.53 -0.60
CA GLU A 323 -0.07 -23.99 -0.89
C GLU A 323 -0.55 -24.37 -2.29
N ILE A 324 0.27 -24.11 -3.32
CA ILE A 324 -0.07 -24.39 -4.72
C ILE A 324 -0.20 -25.90 -4.95
N ALA A 325 0.83 -26.66 -4.59
CA ALA A 325 0.95 -28.07 -4.97
C ALA A 325 0.04 -29.01 -4.15
N PHE A 326 -0.10 -28.77 -2.83
CA PHE A 326 -0.74 -29.72 -1.93
C PHE A 326 -2.07 -29.22 -1.36
N VAL A 327 -2.16 -27.94 -0.98
CA VAL A 327 -3.37 -27.38 -0.34
C VAL A 327 -4.45 -27.08 -1.36
N LEU A 328 -4.13 -26.33 -2.41
CA LEU A 328 -5.08 -25.98 -3.46
C LEU A 328 -4.99 -26.89 -4.69
N ARG A 329 -3.88 -27.62 -4.88
CA ARG A 329 -3.68 -28.52 -6.04
C ARG A 329 -3.97 -27.79 -7.35
N ASP A 330 -3.26 -26.70 -7.56
CA ASP A 330 -3.37 -25.76 -8.69
C ASP A 330 -4.70 -24.98 -8.80
N ARG A 331 -5.62 -25.13 -7.86
CA ARG A 331 -6.82 -24.28 -7.79
C ARG A 331 -6.47 -22.88 -7.29
N THR A 332 -7.32 -21.91 -7.62
CA THR A 332 -7.18 -20.52 -7.15
C THR A 332 -7.83 -20.29 -5.79
N SER A 333 -8.86 -21.07 -5.46
CA SER A 333 -9.57 -21.06 -4.18
C SER A 333 -10.06 -22.47 -3.82
N ARG A 334 -10.48 -22.65 -2.56
CA ARG A 334 -11.14 -23.89 -2.15
C ARG A 334 -12.52 -24.03 -2.81
N PRO A 335 -13.10 -25.25 -2.88
CA PRO A 335 -14.42 -25.49 -3.47
C PRO A 335 -15.55 -24.67 -2.85
N ASN A 336 -15.44 -24.38 -1.55
CA ASN A 336 -16.41 -23.57 -0.81
C ASN A 336 -16.20 -22.05 -1.01
N GLY A 337 -15.25 -21.63 -1.86
CA GLY A 337 -14.95 -20.21 -2.11
C GLY A 337 -14.08 -19.55 -1.04
N GLU A 338 -13.98 -20.13 0.16
CA GLU A 338 -13.24 -19.54 1.26
C GLU A 338 -11.71 -19.74 1.13
N PRO A 339 -10.92 -18.75 1.56
CA PRO A 339 -9.47 -18.90 1.63
C PRO A 339 -9.08 -19.95 2.67
N SER A 340 -8.06 -20.74 2.35
CA SER A 340 -7.44 -21.66 3.30
C SER A 340 -6.72 -20.89 4.39
N THR A 341 -6.77 -21.35 5.65
CA THR A 341 -5.91 -20.83 6.73
C THR A 341 -4.43 -20.81 6.31
N PHE A 342 -4.01 -21.80 5.54
CA PHE A 342 -2.64 -21.91 5.04
C PHE A 342 -2.25 -20.81 4.04
N GLN A 343 -3.20 -20.22 3.31
CA GLN A 343 -2.95 -19.13 2.36
C GLN A 343 -2.56 -17.81 3.05
N HIS A 344 -2.75 -17.70 4.37
CA HIS A 344 -2.28 -16.56 5.15
C HIS A 344 -0.79 -16.63 5.50
N LEU A 345 -0.17 -17.82 5.43
CA LEU A 345 1.20 -18.02 5.85
C LEU A 345 2.22 -17.38 4.88
N PRO A 346 2.14 -17.58 3.54
CA PRO A 346 3.07 -16.94 2.62
C PRO A 346 3.12 -15.41 2.70
N PRO A 347 1.99 -14.66 2.65
CA PRO A 347 2.05 -13.21 2.73
C PRO A 347 2.55 -12.71 4.09
N TYR A 348 2.18 -13.37 5.20
CA TYR A 348 2.73 -13.00 6.51
C TYR A 348 4.26 -13.15 6.55
N LEU A 349 4.79 -14.27 6.08
CA LEU A 349 6.24 -14.51 6.05
C LEU A 349 6.96 -13.51 5.13
N LEU A 350 6.35 -13.09 4.02
CA LEU A 350 6.90 -12.03 3.17
C LEU A 350 6.91 -10.66 3.85
N ILE A 351 5.86 -10.30 4.61
CA ILE A 351 5.88 -9.07 5.43
C ILE A 351 6.99 -9.15 6.47
N ALA A 352 7.13 -10.29 7.15
CA ALA A 352 8.18 -10.52 8.12
C ALA A 352 9.57 -10.40 7.48
N SER A 353 9.80 -11.06 6.34
CA SER A 353 11.03 -10.91 5.55
C SER A 353 11.30 -9.45 5.17
N GLY A 354 10.27 -8.66 4.82
CA GLY A 354 10.43 -7.25 4.53
C GLY A 354 10.91 -6.42 5.72
N PHE A 355 10.31 -6.60 6.91
CA PHE A 355 10.79 -5.94 8.13
C PHE A 355 12.18 -6.42 8.55
N LEU A 356 12.47 -7.71 8.45
CA LEU A 356 13.79 -8.28 8.73
C LEU A 356 14.86 -7.68 7.82
N PHE A 357 14.55 -7.52 6.54
CA PHE A 357 15.49 -6.95 5.57
C PHE A 357 15.67 -5.44 5.75
N MET A 358 14.62 -4.67 5.98
CA MET A 358 14.76 -3.25 6.36
C MET A 358 15.54 -3.11 7.67
N GLY A 359 15.33 -4.05 8.59
CA GLY A 359 16.00 -4.11 9.88
C GLY A 359 17.50 -4.40 9.81
N ALA A 360 17.95 -5.03 8.73
CA ALA A 360 19.33 -5.48 8.56
C ALA A 360 20.29 -4.40 8.03
N ASN A 361 19.88 -3.12 8.06
CA ASN A 361 20.74 -1.99 7.69
C ASN A 361 21.99 -1.91 8.59
N GLU A 362 23.15 -1.67 7.98
CA GLU A 362 24.46 -1.72 8.64
C GLU A 362 24.55 -0.77 9.85
N GLU A 363 24.19 0.50 9.68
CA GLU A 363 24.27 1.52 10.73
C GLU A 363 23.33 1.19 11.90
N GLN A 364 22.13 0.71 11.59
CA GLN A 364 21.16 0.28 12.59
C GLN A 364 21.66 -0.92 13.41
N LEU A 365 22.24 -1.91 12.75
CA LEU A 365 22.75 -3.09 13.42
C LEU A 365 23.99 -2.78 14.26
N GLN A 366 24.84 -1.86 13.81
CA GLN A 366 25.98 -1.37 14.58
C GLN A 366 25.50 -0.65 15.85
N LEU A 367 24.51 0.26 15.73
CA LEU A 367 23.92 0.96 16.89
C LEU A 367 23.34 -0.02 17.92
N LEU A 368 22.63 -1.06 17.47
CA LEU A 368 22.06 -2.08 18.35
C LEU A 368 23.13 -2.92 19.03
N PHE A 369 24.18 -3.29 18.30
CA PHE A 369 25.31 -4.03 18.84
C PHE A 369 26.03 -3.22 19.92
N ASP A 370 26.31 -1.94 19.67
CA ASP A 370 26.97 -1.03 20.62
C ASP A 370 26.10 -0.77 21.86
N SER A 371 24.78 -0.86 21.71
CA SER A 371 23.81 -0.76 22.80
C SER A 371 23.65 -2.07 23.60
N GLY A 372 24.36 -3.14 23.24
CA GLY A 372 24.27 -4.44 23.90
C GLY A 372 22.95 -5.19 23.67
N VAL A 373 22.20 -4.84 22.62
CA VAL A 373 20.94 -5.51 22.27
C VAL A 373 21.26 -6.84 21.58
N ASP A 374 20.69 -7.94 22.08
CA ASP A 374 20.85 -9.24 21.44
C ASP A 374 20.02 -9.34 20.14
N HIS A 375 20.61 -9.99 19.13
CA HIS A 375 20.01 -10.17 17.81
C HIS A 375 18.66 -10.90 17.87
N VAL A 376 18.46 -11.91 18.74
CA VAL A 376 17.18 -12.62 18.84
C VAL A 376 16.10 -11.70 19.38
N SER A 377 16.41 -10.92 20.41
CA SER A 377 15.48 -9.95 20.99
C SER A 377 15.04 -8.92 19.95
N TYR A 378 16.00 -8.41 19.17
CA TYR A 378 15.73 -7.51 18.06
C TYR A 378 14.86 -8.14 16.96
N LEU A 379 15.17 -9.36 16.53
CA LEU A 379 14.41 -10.10 15.52
C LEU A 379 12.95 -10.35 15.96
N LEU A 380 12.72 -10.68 17.23
CA LEU A 380 11.37 -10.87 17.77
C LEU A 380 10.53 -9.59 17.73
N VAL A 381 11.15 -8.42 17.92
CA VAL A 381 10.47 -7.12 17.74
C VAL A 381 10.06 -6.94 16.27
N LEU A 382 10.94 -7.24 15.32
CA LEU A 382 10.62 -7.14 13.89
C LEU A 382 9.48 -8.08 13.47
N TYR A 383 9.48 -9.33 13.96
CA TYR A 383 8.35 -10.24 13.76
C TYR A 383 7.05 -9.71 14.38
N SER A 384 7.12 -9.07 15.55
CA SER A 384 5.96 -8.48 16.20
C SER A 384 5.37 -7.33 15.35
N LEU A 385 6.23 -6.48 14.78
CA LEU A 385 5.80 -5.44 13.84
C LEU A 385 5.16 -6.05 12.57
N ALA A 386 5.71 -7.15 12.07
CA ALA A 386 5.13 -7.88 10.94
C ALA A 386 3.72 -8.42 11.25
N PHE A 387 3.52 -8.99 12.44
CA PHE A 387 2.19 -9.43 12.89
C PHE A 387 1.19 -8.27 12.98
N LEU A 388 1.61 -7.13 13.54
CA LEU A 388 0.75 -5.95 13.66
C LEU A 388 0.36 -5.39 12.30
N LEU A 389 1.32 -5.28 11.36
CA LEU A 389 1.02 -4.83 10.01
C LEU A 389 0.10 -5.82 9.28
N TYR A 390 0.35 -7.11 9.40
CA TYR A 390 -0.51 -8.12 8.78
C TYR A 390 -1.92 -8.11 9.36
N LEU A 391 -2.07 -7.98 10.68
CA LEU A 391 -3.36 -7.79 11.35
C LEU A 391 -4.08 -6.56 10.79
N PHE A 392 -3.38 -5.43 10.64
CA PHE A 392 -3.98 -4.21 10.11
C PHE A 392 -4.47 -4.41 8.66
N VAL A 393 -3.67 -5.03 7.80
CA VAL A 393 -4.07 -5.39 6.43
C VAL A 393 -5.32 -6.28 6.42
N GLN A 394 -5.37 -7.29 7.30
CA GLN A 394 -6.53 -8.17 7.45
C GLN A 394 -7.78 -7.42 7.92
N ILE A 395 -7.66 -6.49 8.86
CA ILE A 395 -8.77 -5.62 9.30
C ILE A 395 -9.30 -4.80 8.14
N LEU A 396 -8.41 -4.16 7.36
CA LEU A 396 -8.81 -3.36 6.21
C LEU A 396 -9.56 -4.19 5.16
N ILE A 397 -9.06 -5.38 4.84
CA ILE A 397 -9.71 -6.29 3.89
C ILE A 397 -11.06 -6.77 4.43
N TYR A 398 -11.16 -7.08 5.72
CA TYR A 398 -12.41 -7.46 6.36
C TYR A 398 -13.45 -6.34 6.31
N ILE A 399 -13.06 -5.10 6.61
CA ILE A 399 -13.94 -3.93 6.49
C ILE A 399 -14.40 -3.75 5.05
N TYR A 400 -13.49 -3.92 4.08
CA TYR A 400 -13.84 -3.85 2.66
C TYR A 400 -14.88 -4.91 2.28
N SER A 401 -14.64 -6.17 2.61
CA SER A 401 -15.50 -7.29 2.20
C SER A 401 -16.87 -7.25 2.87
N SER A 402 -16.92 -6.98 4.18
CA SER A 402 -18.16 -6.89 4.96
C SER A 402 -19.09 -5.77 4.46
N ASN A 403 -18.54 -4.57 4.23
CA ASN A 403 -19.33 -3.44 3.73
C ASN A 403 -19.79 -3.66 2.28
N THR A 404 -18.96 -4.32 1.45
CA THR A 404 -19.35 -4.67 0.09
C THR A 404 -20.52 -5.66 0.09
N ALA A 405 -20.49 -6.67 0.97
CA ALA A 405 -21.58 -7.63 1.13
C ALA A 405 -22.89 -6.96 1.62
N GLU A 406 -22.79 -6.06 2.61
CA GLU A 406 -23.95 -5.32 3.12
C GLU A 406 -24.60 -4.43 2.03
N ASN A 407 -23.79 -3.69 1.28
CA ASN A 407 -24.26 -2.87 0.17
C ASN A 407 -24.97 -3.70 -0.91
N LYS A 408 -24.47 -4.90 -1.22
CA LYS A 408 -25.10 -5.84 -2.16
C LYS A 408 -26.46 -6.33 -1.62
N ALA A 409 -26.52 -6.74 -0.35
CA ALA A 409 -27.76 -7.20 0.28
C ALA A 409 -28.83 -6.09 0.31
N ALA A 410 -28.44 -4.85 0.61
CA ALA A 410 -29.32 -3.69 0.59
C ALA A 410 -29.84 -3.37 -0.82
N GLY A 411 -29.00 -3.49 -1.86
CA GLY A 411 -29.38 -3.32 -3.26
C GLY A 411 -30.39 -4.36 -3.72
N SER A 412 -30.14 -5.64 -3.43
CA SER A 412 -31.05 -6.75 -3.77
C SER A 412 -32.42 -6.61 -3.09
N THR A 413 -32.44 -6.20 -1.81
CA THR A 413 -33.68 -5.95 -1.06
C THR A 413 -34.49 -4.78 -1.65
N ARG A 414 -33.82 -3.80 -2.25
CA ARG A 414 -34.47 -2.65 -2.87
C ARG A 414 -35.01 -2.97 -4.27
N ALA A 415 -34.37 -3.88 -5.00
CA ALA A 415 -34.82 -4.39 -6.29
C ALA A 415 -35.99 -5.38 -6.16
N ARG A 416 -36.00 -6.22 -5.13
CA ARG A 416 -37.14 -7.08 -4.77
C ARG A 416 -38.13 -6.31 -3.89
N GLY A 417 -39.05 -5.57 -4.52
CA GLY A 417 -40.13 -4.82 -3.87
C GLY A 417 -40.74 -5.56 -2.66
N GLY A 418 -40.91 -4.84 -1.56
CA GLY A 418 -41.03 -5.39 -0.21
C GLY A 418 -42.08 -6.48 -0.01
N ASN A 419 -41.63 -7.63 0.50
CA ASN A 419 -42.22 -8.36 1.63
C ASN A 419 -41.36 -9.60 1.91
N ALA A 420 -40.43 -9.53 2.86
CA ALA A 420 -39.80 -10.73 3.42
C ALA A 420 -39.44 -10.45 4.89
N GLY A 421 -40.09 -11.19 5.78
CA GLY A 421 -40.01 -11.03 7.22
C GLY A 421 -38.59 -11.19 7.77
N ARG A 422 -38.33 -10.47 8.86
CA ARG A 422 -37.11 -10.53 9.68
C ARG A 422 -36.72 -11.98 10.00
N ARG A 423 -35.70 -12.52 9.33
CA ARG A 423 -34.83 -13.56 9.87
C ARG A 423 -33.54 -12.90 10.38
N ARG A 424 -33.07 -13.34 11.55
CA ARG A 424 -31.80 -12.92 12.17
C ARG A 424 -30.64 -13.13 11.18
N PRO A 425 -29.59 -12.26 11.21
CA PRO A 425 -28.39 -12.50 10.42
C PRO A 425 -27.62 -13.67 11.05
N GLU A 426 -27.82 -14.86 10.50
CA GLU A 426 -26.82 -15.91 10.53
C GLU A 426 -25.63 -15.42 9.68
N LEU A 427 -24.39 -15.60 10.14
CA LEU A 427 -23.20 -15.17 9.39
C LEU A 427 -23.31 -15.73 7.96
N ALA A 428 -23.58 -14.86 7.00
CA ALA A 428 -23.62 -15.26 5.60
C ALA A 428 -22.25 -15.85 5.24
N PRO A 429 -22.20 -17.07 4.70
CA PRO A 429 -20.99 -17.58 4.07
C PRO A 429 -20.51 -16.54 3.06
N ILE A 430 -19.20 -16.40 2.90
CA ILE A 430 -18.62 -15.60 1.82
C ILE A 430 -19.00 -16.31 0.52
N GLU A 431 -20.19 -16.03 -0.02
CA GLU A 431 -20.71 -16.61 -1.26
C GLU A 431 -19.94 -16.00 -2.43
N THR A 432 -18.80 -16.61 -2.74
CA THR A 432 -18.14 -16.48 -4.04
C THR A 432 -18.46 -17.72 -4.87
N GLY A 433 -19.75 -17.92 -5.15
CA GLY A 433 -20.24 -18.92 -6.09
C GLY A 433 -21.07 -18.24 -7.17
N ARG A 434 -20.96 -18.73 -8.41
CA ARG A 434 -21.69 -18.46 -9.67
C ARG A 434 -22.76 -17.33 -9.72
N ASP A 435 -23.64 -17.22 -8.74
CA ASP A 435 -24.62 -16.13 -8.65
C ASP A 435 -23.98 -14.77 -8.30
N GLY A 436 -22.80 -14.74 -7.66
CA GLY A 436 -22.02 -13.51 -7.52
C GLY A 436 -21.44 -12.99 -8.85
N GLU A 437 -21.40 -13.83 -9.90
CA GLU A 437 -20.81 -13.49 -11.22
C GLU A 437 -21.79 -12.69 -12.10
N GLU A 438 -23.10 -12.96 -12.04
CA GLU A 438 -24.09 -12.26 -12.85
C GLU A 438 -24.37 -10.84 -12.31
N TYR A 439 -24.38 -10.69 -10.98
CA TYR A 439 -24.72 -9.42 -10.31
C TYR A 439 -23.53 -8.46 -10.10
N GLU A 440 -22.28 -8.94 -10.04
CA GLU A 440 -21.10 -8.05 -10.12
C GLU A 440 -20.88 -7.51 -11.54
N LEU A 441 -21.22 -8.30 -12.57
CA LEU A 441 -21.32 -7.79 -13.94
C LEU A 441 -22.41 -6.74 -14.02
N GLU A 442 -23.60 -6.97 -13.45
CA GLU A 442 -24.70 -6.01 -13.45
C GLU A 442 -24.38 -4.71 -12.68
N GLY A 443 -23.57 -4.75 -11.62
CA GLY A 443 -23.08 -3.55 -10.94
C GLY A 443 -22.05 -2.72 -11.74
N LEU A 444 -21.34 -3.34 -12.69
CA LEU A 444 -20.42 -2.65 -13.62
C LEU A 444 -21.11 -2.26 -14.93
N ILE A 445 -22.13 -3.02 -15.37
CA ILE A 445 -22.93 -2.77 -16.56
C ILE A 445 -24.00 -1.70 -16.26
N SER A 446 -24.63 -1.70 -15.08
CA SER A 446 -25.57 -0.63 -14.68
C SER A 446 -24.91 0.74 -14.59
N ASP A 447 -23.64 0.82 -14.18
CA ASP A 447 -22.85 2.05 -14.19
C ASP A 447 -22.64 2.61 -15.64
N ASP A 448 -22.69 1.74 -16.66
CA ASP A 448 -22.57 2.11 -18.09
C ASP A 448 -23.95 2.28 -18.77
N GLU A 449 -24.96 1.48 -18.41
CA GLU A 449 -26.35 1.57 -18.90
C GLU A 449 -27.11 2.77 -18.31
N GLU A 450 -27.00 3.09 -17.02
CA GLU A 450 -27.57 4.35 -16.45
C GLU A 450 -26.93 5.58 -17.12
N ARG A 451 -25.68 5.45 -17.55
CA ARG A 451 -24.95 6.50 -18.29
C ARG A 451 -25.42 6.64 -19.74
N LEU A 452 -25.79 5.53 -20.38
CA LEU A 452 -26.29 5.50 -21.75
C LEU A 452 -27.76 5.94 -21.80
N GLU A 453 -28.59 5.49 -20.87
CA GLU A 453 -29.99 5.93 -20.72
C GLU A 453 -30.09 7.41 -20.38
N SER A 454 -29.23 7.93 -19.48
CA SER A 454 -29.18 9.36 -19.16
C SER A 454 -28.60 10.22 -20.31
N ALA A 455 -27.82 9.62 -21.22
CA ALA A 455 -27.37 10.29 -22.45
C ALA A 455 -28.46 10.28 -23.53
N LEU A 456 -29.23 9.20 -23.66
CA LEU A 456 -30.29 9.06 -24.66
C LEU A 456 -31.55 9.86 -24.32
N THR A 457 -31.94 9.92 -23.03
CA THR A 457 -33.03 10.79 -22.55
C THR A 457 -32.74 12.28 -22.78
N ARG A 458 -31.47 12.70 -22.73
CA ARG A 458 -31.07 14.10 -23.01
C ARG A 458 -31.08 14.48 -24.49
N VAL A 459 -31.11 13.51 -25.41
CA VAL A 459 -31.21 13.77 -26.86
C VAL A 459 -32.68 13.79 -27.31
N GLY A 460 -33.58 13.09 -26.62
CA GLY A 460 -35.01 13.00 -26.96
C GLY A 460 -35.86 14.22 -26.60
N GLU A 461 -35.47 15.03 -25.61
CA GLU A 461 -36.26 16.17 -25.12
C GLU A 461 -36.08 17.49 -25.92
N GLY A 462 -35.32 17.47 -27.02
CA GLY A 462 -34.95 18.66 -27.79
C GLY A 462 -35.84 19.05 -28.98
N SER A 463 -36.88 18.28 -29.31
CA SER A 463 -37.70 18.52 -30.52
C SER A 463 -39.04 19.17 -30.15
N PRO A 464 -39.30 20.44 -30.55
CA PRO A 464 -40.59 21.08 -30.30
C PRO A 464 -41.70 20.47 -31.18
N PRO A 465 -42.95 20.40 -30.69
CA PRO A 465 -44.06 19.86 -31.46
C PRO A 465 -44.40 20.78 -32.63
N LEU A 466 -44.44 20.23 -33.84
CA LEU A 466 -44.95 20.88 -35.04
C LEU A 466 -46.43 21.21 -34.85
N LYS A 467 -46.77 22.50 -34.91
CA LYS A 467 -48.16 22.99 -34.92
C LYS A 467 -48.78 22.67 -36.28
N GLU A 468 -49.83 21.86 -36.29
CA GLU A 468 -50.78 21.80 -37.41
C GLU A 468 -51.51 23.15 -37.53
N GLY A 469 -51.38 23.80 -38.69
CA GLY A 469 -52.11 25.01 -39.06
C GLY A 469 -52.92 24.76 -40.32
N ARG A 470 -54.25 24.84 -40.19
CA ARG A 470 -55.24 24.94 -41.28
C ARG A 470 -54.93 26.14 -42.19
N ALA A 471 -54.83 25.87 -43.51
CA ALA A 471 -55.52 26.57 -44.60
C ALA A 471 -55.21 25.84 -45.91
#